data_AF-A0A1Y3N6V8-F1
#
_entry.id   AF-A0A1Y3N6V8-F1
#
_cell.length_a   1.000
_cell.length_b   1.000
_cell.length_c   1.000
_cell.angle_alpha   90.00
_cell.angle_beta   90.00
_cell.angle_gamma   90.00
#
_symmetry.space_group_name_H-M   'P 1'
#
loop_
_entity.id
_entity.type
_entity.pdbx_description
1 polymer ?
#
loop_
_entity_poly.entity_id
_entity_poly.type
_entity_poly.pdbx_seq_one_letter_code
_entity_poly.pdbx_strand_id
1 'polypeptide(L)'
;METTSVIEIPEQHLPAKIISVKVEKDQQIDKNTLICLYEISEDNPETEKLNSFERNNIEELRSSVLGKIEEVNIKVGQIVDTKNFAVIKVVEPCSHAVQWKGMCSLCGKDCSIDDFAGSDSSRATIRMTHDASELFVSQQEAQRLEKENASRLVKQKKLSLILDLDQTIIHATIDPTIGEWQNDPNNPNYEALKDVYHFVLPDSATVYYIKLRPGVREFLKEINQYYELHIYTMGTRSYANAIAKIIDPTSEYFGNRILSRDESGIVIDDRADVWMWSENLIKVQPYNFFVGIGDINNTALLQQQERVSAVAEEKKETTESKEKTDDEKKENEDKDKEETKDKDKEESKEKDKEENKMVVPTPEQSVVAKSTVLIDNDHELEVVKGVLKNIHKSFYDSYDKKEEDVSVQNIMKNMRHKVLSGKNILFSSVIPLNQDPYTTDIWNLTILFGGTPYTTVKPELTHVVAGKNGTTKVNQARKIPGIKIVKPEW
;
A
#
# COMPACT_ATOMS: atom_id res chain seq x y z
N MET A 1 17.17 -18.24 24.73
CA MET A 1 18.57 -18.51 24.34
C MET A 1 19.36 -17.27 24.67
N GLU A 2 20.62 -17.46 25.06
CA GLU A 2 21.55 -16.36 25.31
C GLU A 2 21.82 -15.56 24.03
N THR A 3 21.96 -14.24 24.18
CA THR A 3 22.16 -13.30 23.07
C THR A 3 23.10 -12.18 23.49
N THR A 4 24.20 -12.00 22.76
CA THR A 4 25.14 -10.89 23.01
C THR A 4 24.59 -9.58 22.45
N SER A 5 24.29 -8.64 23.35
CA SER A 5 24.02 -7.24 23.04
C SER A 5 25.27 -6.38 23.21
N VAL A 6 25.39 -5.34 22.39
CA VAL A 6 26.48 -4.36 22.43
C VAL A 6 25.97 -3.08 23.08
N ILE A 7 26.79 -2.43 23.90
CA ILE A 7 26.52 -1.11 24.46
C ILE A 7 27.62 -0.14 24.01
N GLU A 8 27.23 1.08 23.66
CA GLU A 8 28.04 2.07 22.94
C GLU A 8 27.81 3.48 23.51
N ILE A 9 28.71 4.42 23.25
CA ILE A 9 28.48 5.85 23.56
C ILE A 9 27.59 6.45 22.45
N PRO A 10 26.55 7.24 22.79
CA PRO A 10 25.68 7.87 21.79
C PRO A 10 26.47 8.69 20.76
N GLU A 11 26.08 8.62 19.48
CA GLU A 11 26.84 9.29 18.41
C GLU A 11 27.01 10.79 18.62
N GLN A 12 25.98 11.47 19.17
CA GLN A 12 26.04 12.90 19.47
C GLN A 12 27.05 13.29 20.56
N HIS A 13 27.59 12.32 21.31
CA HIS A 13 28.59 12.53 22.36
C HIS A 13 30.03 12.23 21.89
N LEU A 14 30.23 11.79 20.64
CA LEU A 14 31.56 11.51 20.09
C LEU A 14 32.23 12.80 19.56
N PRO A 15 33.56 12.99 19.75
CA PRO A 15 34.48 12.09 20.47
C PRO A 15 34.38 12.23 22.00
N ALA A 16 34.42 11.09 22.69
CA ALA A 16 34.27 10.97 24.14
C ALA A 16 35.50 10.33 24.80
N LYS A 17 35.92 10.84 25.95
CA LYS A 17 37.09 10.38 26.71
C LYS A 17 36.67 9.66 28.00
N ILE A 18 37.07 8.41 28.17
CA ILE A 18 36.67 7.57 29.30
C ILE A 18 37.36 8.04 30.60
N ILE A 19 36.59 8.55 31.56
CA ILE A 19 37.07 9.05 32.85
C ILE A 19 37.22 7.91 33.87
N SER A 20 36.24 7.02 33.95
CA SER A 20 36.33 5.84 34.82
C SER A 20 35.43 4.71 34.33
N VAL A 21 35.96 3.49 34.33
CA VAL A 21 35.17 2.26 34.13
C VAL A 21 34.65 1.80 35.49
N LYS A 22 33.40 1.32 35.54
CA LYS A 22 32.69 0.90 36.76
C LYS A 22 32.31 -0.59 36.77
N VAL A 23 32.60 -1.30 35.69
CA VAL A 23 32.27 -2.72 35.49
C VAL A 23 33.48 -3.53 35.02
N GLU A 24 33.47 -4.82 35.31
CA GLU A 24 34.53 -5.76 34.96
C GLU A 24 34.02 -6.89 34.05
N LYS A 25 34.94 -7.60 33.37
CA LYS A 25 34.61 -8.81 32.59
C LYS A 25 34.02 -9.88 33.52
N ASP A 26 33.11 -10.69 33.00
CA ASP A 26 32.39 -11.76 33.70
C ASP A 26 31.44 -11.30 34.83
N GLN A 27 31.33 -10.00 35.09
CA GLN A 27 30.37 -9.42 36.03
C GLN A 27 28.91 -9.59 35.54
N GLN A 28 28.01 -9.91 36.47
CA GLN A 28 26.56 -9.82 36.25
C GLN A 28 26.09 -8.38 36.46
N ILE A 29 25.29 -7.86 35.53
CA ILE A 29 24.72 -6.51 35.59
C ILE A 29 23.21 -6.54 35.34
N ASP A 30 22.50 -5.60 35.97
CA ASP A 30 21.09 -5.32 35.72
C ASP A 30 20.92 -4.11 34.78
N LYS A 31 19.70 -3.89 34.28
CA LYS A 31 19.36 -2.64 33.60
C LYS A 31 19.68 -1.43 34.51
N ASN A 32 20.04 -0.31 33.89
CA ASN A 32 20.46 0.95 34.52
C ASN A 32 21.79 0.90 35.33
N THR A 33 22.49 -0.24 35.35
CA THR A 33 23.84 -0.35 35.96
C THR A 33 24.81 0.63 35.30
N LEU A 34 25.56 1.40 36.09
CA LEU A 34 26.57 2.35 35.58
C LEU A 34 27.78 1.59 35.03
N ILE A 35 28.11 1.80 33.76
CA ILE A 35 29.20 1.13 33.02
C ILE A 35 30.47 1.97 33.08
N CYS A 36 30.37 3.25 32.72
CA CYS A 36 31.49 4.19 32.78
C CYS A 36 31.01 5.64 32.89
N LEU A 37 31.91 6.50 33.39
CA LEU A 37 31.81 7.95 33.24
C LEU A 37 32.71 8.38 32.06
N TYR A 38 32.22 9.24 31.19
CA TYR A 38 32.96 9.75 30.03
C TYR A 38 32.81 11.27 29.89
N GLU A 39 33.83 11.90 29.32
CA GLU A 39 33.93 13.35 29.09
C GLU A 39 33.73 13.62 27.60
N ILE A 40 32.74 14.43 27.22
CA ILE A 40 32.53 14.87 25.84
C ILE A 40 33.59 15.91 25.49
N SER A 41 34.33 15.72 24.39
CA SER A 41 35.37 16.69 23.98
C SER A 41 34.78 18.04 23.62
N GLU A 42 35.52 19.12 23.92
CA GLU A 42 35.18 20.48 23.47
C GLU A 42 35.24 20.61 21.93
N ASP A 43 35.92 19.69 21.24
CA ASP A 43 35.94 19.60 19.77
C ASP A 43 34.66 19.00 19.15
N ASN A 44 33.69 18.56 19.95
CA ASN A 44 32.43 18.00 19.44
C ASN A 44 31.50 19.14 18.94
N PRO A 45 31.08 19.15 17.66
CA PRO A 45 30.26 20.22 17.07
C PRO A 45 28.82 20.33 17.62
N GLU A 46 28.38 19.39 18.44
CA GLU A 46 27.13 19.52 19.21
C GLU A 46 27.32 20.41 20.46
N THR A 47 28.54 20.47 21.04
CA THR A 47 28.79 21.17 22.32
C THR A 47 28.76 22.69 22.21
N GLU A 48 29.02 23.27 21.02
CA GLU A 48 28.87 24.70 20.76
C GLU A 48 27.41 25.22 20.97
N LYS A 49 26.43 24.31 21.05
CA LYS A 49 25.01 24.63 21.19
C LYS A 49 24.52 24.71 22.65
N LEU A 50 25.35 24.30 23.62
CA LEU A 50 24.98 24.21 25.04
C LEU A 50 25.27 25.51 25.80
N ASN A 51 24.43 25.85 26.80
CA ASN A 51 24.61 27.11 27.54
C ASN A 51 25.80 27.03 28.52
N SER A 52 26.42 28.19 28.77
CA SER A 52 27.62 28.31 29.62
C SER A 52 27.43 27.91 31.08
N PHE A 53 26.19 27.71 31.55
CA PHE A 53 25.84 27.20 32.87
C PHE A 53 25.76 25.67 32.97
N GLU A 54 25.73 24.96 31.85
CA GLU A 54 25.48 23.51 31.77
C GLU A 54 26.77 22.69 31.53
N ARG A 55 27.94 23.33 31.72
CA ARG A 55 29.30 22.80 31.41
C ARG A 55 29.82 21.71 32.36
N ASN A 56 28.98 20.75 32.71
CA ASN A 56 29.46 19.44 33.15
C ASN A 56 29.49 18.54 31.91
N ASN A 57 30.58 18.55 31.14
CA ASN A 57 30.76 17.68 29.98
C ASN A 57 30.91 16.17 30.35
N ILE A 58 30.54 15.78 31.57
CA ILE A 58 30.73 14.44 32.14
C ILE A 58 29.39 13.71 32.15
N GLU A 59 29.29 12.66 31.35
CA GLU A 59 28.08 11.87 31.16
C GLU A 59 28.22 10.44 31.72
N GLU A 60 27.06 9.84 32.02
CA GLU A 60 26.94 8.49 32.56
C GLU A 60 26.53 7.49 31.48
N LEU A 61 27.41 6.52 31.14
CA LEU A 61 26.99 5.38 30.33
C LEU A 61 26.36 4.32 31.25
N ARG A 62 25.09 4.01 31.04
CA ARG A 62 24.31 3.05 31.83
C ARG A 62 23.79 1.91 30.96
N SER A 63 23.65 0.72 31.55
CA SER A 63 23.23 -0.47 30.81
C SER A 63 21.76 -0.40 30.41
N SER A 64 21.46 -0.55 29.12
CA SER A 64 20.09 -0.73 28.61
C SER A 64 19.56 -2.16 28.83
N VAL A 65 20.43 -3.09 29.21
CA VAL A 65 20.15 -4.54 29.29
C VAL A 65 20.59 -5.16 30.61
N LEU A 66 20.08 -6.36 30.91
CA LEU A 66 20.52 -7.20 32.02
C LEU A 66 21.23 -8.44 31.47
N GLY A 67 22.28 -8.92 32.15
CA GLY A 67 23.05 -10.07 31.68
C GLY A 67 24.44 -10.15 32.28
N LYS A 68 25.31 -10.91 31.63
CA LYS A 68 26.71 -11.11 32.04
C LYS A 68 27.66 -10.45 31.04
N ILE A 69 28.64 -9.69 31.51
CA ILE A 69 29.62 -9.01 30.64
C ILE A 69 30.58 -10.03 30.01
N GLU A 70 30.58 -10.09 28.69
CA GLU A 70 31.46 -10.95 27.88
C GLU A 70 32.82 -10.27 27.65
N GLU A 71 32.81 -8.98 27.30
CA GLU A 71 33.99 -8.18 26.96
C GLU A 71 33.83 -6.74 27.46
N VAL A 72 34.95 -6.13 27.86
CA VAL A 72 35.07 -4.69 28.15
C VAL A 72 36.20 -4.15 27.26
N ASN A 73 35.86 -3.27 26.32
CA ASN A 73 36.77 -2.80 25.27
C ASN A 73 37.28 -1.37 25.50
N ILE A 74 36.86 -0.74 26.60
CA ILE A 74 37.30 0.59 27.04
C ILE A 74 38.35 0.52 28.16
N LYS A 75 39.21 1.54 28.21
CA LYS A 75 40.19 1.78 29.28
C LYS A 75 40.10 3.22 29.76
N VAL A 76 40.45 3.47 31.02
CA VAL A 76 40.55 4.83 31.55
C VAL A 76 41.56 5.66 30.75
N GLY A 77 41.17 6.86 30.34
CA GLY A 77 41.97 7.76 29.49
C GLY A 77 41.87 7.48 27.99
N GLN A 78 41.16 6.43 27.55
CA GLN A 78 40.89 6.17 26.14
C GLN A 78 39.94 7.22 25.56
N ILE A 79 40.18 7.64 24.32
CA ILE A 79 39.23 8.40 23.52
C ILE A 79 38.48 7.42 22.60
N VAL A 80 37.17 7.59 22.50
CA VAL A 80 36.28 6.90 21.56
C VAL A 80 35.75 7.96 20.60
N ASP A 81 36.18 7.87 19.35
CA ASP A 81 35.89 8.79 18.23
C ASP A 81 35.07 8.12 17.12
N THR A 82 34.84 6.82 17.25
CA THR A 82 34.36 5.93 16.20
C THR A 82 32.91 5.52 16.47
N LYS A 83 32.06 5.71 15.46
CA LYS A 83 30.67 5.24 15.45
C LYS A 83 30.63 3.71 15.54
N ASN A 84 29.63 3.16 16.22
CA ASN A 84 29.48 1.73 16.50
C ASN A 84 30.69 1.10 17.25
N PHE A 85 31.32 1.87 18.15
CA PHE A 85 32.38 1.34 19.02
C PHE A 85 31.76 0.57 20.19
N ALA A 86 31.88 -0.75 20.14
CA ALA A 86 31.38 -1.68 21.15
C ALA A 86 32.09 -1.53 22.51
N VAL A 87 31.60 -0.64 23.37
CA VAL A 87 32.19 -0.30 24.69
C VAL A 87 32.23 -1.51 25.62
N ILE A 88 31.10 -2.21 25.76
CA ILE A 88 31.01 -3.54 26.38
C ILE A 88 30.11 -4.46 25.57
N LYS A 89 30.34 -5.78 25.69
CA LYS A 89 29.43 -6.82 25.22
C LYS A 89 28.77 -7.50 26.43
N VAL A 90 27.45 -7.71 26.36
CA VAL A 90 26.65 -8.29 27.44
C VAL A 90 25.85 -9.47 26.90
N VAL A 91 26.05 -10.65 27.47
CA VAL A 91 25.21 -11.83 27.22
C VAL A 91 23.90 -11.68 28.00
N GLU A 92 22.84 -11.27 27.30
CA GLU A 92 21.48 -11.30 27.84
C GLU A 92 20.98 -12.76 27.88
N PRO A 93 20.27 -13.21 28.94
CA PRO A 93 19.66 -14.55 28.96
C PRO A 93 18.48 -14.68 27.98
N CYS A 94 17.89 -13.55 27.57
CA CYS A 94 16.89 -13.45 26.52
C CYS A 94 16.87 -12.01 25.96
N SER A 95 16.93 -11.88 24.63
CA SER A 95 16.81 -10.58 23.93
C SER A 95 15.39 -10.01 23.85
N HIS A 96 14.37 -10.75 24.30
CA HIS A 96 12.95 -10.41 24.17
C HIS A 96 12.50 -10.11 22.72
N ALA A 97 13.20 -10.68 21.72
CA ALA A 97 13.05 -10.37 20.29
C ALA A 97 11.80 -10.95 19.62
N VAL A 98 10.99 -11.76 20.32
CA VAL A 98 9.69 -12.27 19.86
C VAL A 98 8.71 -12.15 21.01
N GLN A 99 7.64 -11.38 20.81
CA GLN A 99 6.65 -11.03 21.83
C GLN A 99 5.24 -11.35 21.30
N TRP A 100 4.40 -11.92 22.17
CA TRP A 100 3.04 -12.35 21.89
C TRP A 100 2.12 -11.84 22.99
N LYS A 101 1.16 -10.98 22.66
CA LYS A 101 0.27 -10.33 23.65
C LYS A 101 1.06 -9.66 24.80
N GLY A 102 2.13 -8.94 24.46
CA GLY A 102 3.04 -8.31 25.42
C GLY A 102 4.02 -9.25 26.13
N MET A 103 3.82 -10.58 26.12
CA MET A 103 4.71 -11.54 26.77
C MET A 103 5.80 -12.03 25.81
N CYS A 104 7.05 -12.15 26.26
CA CYS A 104 8.09 -12.78 25.44
C CYS A 104 7.90 -14.30 25.34
N SER A 105 7.82 -14.80 24.10
CA SER A 105 7.59 -16.22 23.78
C SER A 105 8.75 -17.16 24.19
N LEU A 106 9.92 -16.62 24.50
CA LEU A 106 11.13 -17.39 24.82
C LEU A 106 11.42 -17.54 26.31
N CYS A 107 10.97 -16.60 27.15
CA CYS A 107 11.24 -16.57 28.59
C CYS A 107 10.00 -16.38 29.47
N GLY A 108 8.85 -16.01 28.89
CA GLY A 108 7.61 -15.73 29.63
C GLY A 108 7.60 -14.41 30.41
N LYS A 109 8.63 -13.55 30.32
CA LYS A 109 8.57 -12.19 30.90
C LYS A 109 7.46 -11.41 30.20
N ASP A 110 6.62 -10.73 30.97
CA ASP A 110 5.80 -9.63 30.45
C ASP A 110 6.71 -8.45 30.08
N CYS A 111 6.66 -8.05 28.82
CA CYS A 111 7.42 -6.95 28.24
C CYS A 111 6.58 -5.67 28.10
N SER A 112 5.28 -5.72 28.41
CA SER A 112 4.38 -4.57 28.43
C SER A 112 4.44 -3.76 29.74
N ILE A 113 5.02 -4.35 30.78
CA ILE A 113 5.28 -3.68 32.06
C ILE A 113 6.58 -2.87 31.93
N ASP A 114 6.50 -1.58 32.24
CA ASP A 114 7.65 -0.68 32.28
C ASP A 114 8.51 -0.96 33.52
N ASP A 115 9.76 -1.38 33.30
CA ASP A 115 10.79 -1.39 34.34
C ASP A 115 11.21 0.06 34.67
N PHE A 116 11.88 0.30 35.80
CA PHE A 116 12.49 1.62 36.12
C PHE A 116 13.53 2.09 35.06
N ALA A 117 13.94 1.20 34.16
CA ALA A 117 14.84 1.46 33.03
C ALA A 117 14.14 1.48 31.66
N GLY A 118 12.80 1.49 31.62
CA GLY A 118 11.99 1.55 30.39
C GLY A 118 11.46 0.19 29.90
N SER A 119 10.60 0.28 28.88
CA SER A 119 9.77 -0.82 28.35
C SER A 119 10.51 -1.77 27.41
N ASP A 120 10.45 -3.08 27.66
CA ASP A 120 10.94 -4.11 26.72
C ASP A 120 10.04 -4.26 25.47
N SER A 121 8.80 -3.76 25.52
CA SER A 121 7.88 -3.68 24.37
C SER A 121 8.53 -3.03 23.14
N SER A 122 9.35 -2.00 23.35
CA SER A 122 10.11 -1.29 22.30
C SER A 122 11.07 -2.19 21.49
N ARG A 123 11.45 -3.36 22.00
CA ARG A 123 12.41 -4.28 21.38
C ARG A 123 11.78 -5.14 20.27
N ALA A 124 10.45 -5.23 20.21
CA ALA A 124 9.72 -6.00 19.21
C ALA A 124 8.53 -5.19 18.67
N THR A 125 8.76 -4.43 17.59
CA THR A 125 7.77 -3.51 17.00
C THR A 125 7.21 -3.99 15.66
N ILE A 126 7.86 -4.95 14.99
CA ILE A 126 7.41 -5.45 13.68
C ILE A 126 6.36 -6.54 13.88
N ARG A 127 5.11 -6.25 13.50
CA ARG A 127 4.00 -7.21 13.56
C ARG A 127 4.09 -8.19 12.40
N MET A 128 4.54 -9.43 12.67
CA MET A 128 4.75 -10.46 11.64
C MET A 128 3.48 -11.05 11.02
N THR A 129 2.32 -10.80 11.63
CA THR A 129 1.04 -11.34 11.15
C THR A 129 -0.09 -10.35 11.33
N HIS A 130 -0.86 -10.13 10.27
CA HIS A 130 -2.03 -9.24 10.23
C HIS A 130 -3.28 -9.85 10.91
N ASP A 131 -3.11 -11.01 11.54
CA ASP A 131 -4.13 -11.65 12.37
C ASP A 131 -4.19 -11.04 13.77
N ALA A 132 -5.25 -11.30 14.53
CA ALA A 132 -5.43 -10.83 15.91
C ALA A 132 -4.52 -11.54 16.94
N SER A 133 -3.41 -12.10 16.47
CA SER A 133 -2.43 -12.86 17.25
C SER A 133 -1.50 -11.98 18.09
N GLU A 134 -1.46 -10.66 17.89
CA GLU A 134 -0.58 -9.72 18.64
C GLU A 134 0.88 -10.21 18.71
N LEU A 135 1.38 -10.77 17.60
CA LEU A 135 2.73 -11.30 17.46
C LEU A 135 3.64 -10.24 16.85
N PHE A 136 4.62 -9.80 17.63
CA PHE A 136 5.64 -8.82 17.26
C PHE A 136 7.05 -9.43 17.34
N VAL A 137 7.95 -8.96 16.50
CA VAL A 137 9.38 -9.34 16.52
C VAL A 137 10.29 -8.11 16.39
N SER A 138 11.57 -8.31 16.74
CA SER A 138 12.62 -7.31 16.48
C SER A 138 12.98 -7.24 15.00
N GLN A 139 13.57 -6.11 14.57
CA GLN A 139 14.00 -5.92 13.18
C GLN A 139 15.01 -6.99 12.71
N GLN A 140 15.91 -7.43 13.59
CA GLN A 140 16.88 -8.48 13.31
C GLN A 140 16.20 -9.84 13.07
N GLU A 141 15.16 -10.14 13.84
CA GLU A 141 14.41 -11.39 13.72
C GLU A 141 13.51 -11.40 12.47
N ALA A 142 12.89 -10.27 12.12
CA ALA A 142 12.18 -10.11 10.84
C ALA A 142 13.12 -10.37 9.65
N GLN A 143 14.30 -9.74 9.62
CA GLN A 143 15.31 -9.97 8.57
C GLN A 143 15.81 -11.42 8.51
N ARG A 144 15.91 -12.11 9.66
CA ARG A 144 16.24 -13.55 9.71
C ARG A 144 15.14 -14.38 9.06
N LEU A 145 13.88 -14.12 9.40
CA LEU A 145 12.71 -14.81 8.85
C LEU A 145 12.52 -14.55 7.35
N GLU A 146 12.73 -13.32 6.88
CA GLU A 146 12.76 -12.96 5.45
C GLU A 146 13.82 -13.76 4.70
N LYS A 147 15.07 -13.79 5.21
CA LYS A 147 16.18 -14.52 4.60
C LYS A 147 15.94 -16.03 4.56
N GLU A 148 15.31 -16.59 5.60
CA GLU A 148 14.92 -18.00 5.63
C GLU A 148 13.76 -18.32 4.69
N ASN A 149 12.76 -17.43 4.56
CA ASN A 149 11.68 -17.55 3.59
C ASN A 149 12.18 -17.45 2.15
N ALA A 150 13.03 -16.48 1.81
CA ALA A 150 13.69 -16.40 0.50
C ALA A 150 14.50 -17.67 0.20
N SER A 151 15.27 -18.16 1.18
CA SER A 151 16.03 -19.42 1.06
C SER A 151 15.14 -20.65 0.88
N ARG A 152 13.94 -20.67 1.50
CA ARG A 152 12.93 -21.73 1.37
C ARG A 152 12.29 -21.71 -0.02
N LEU A 153 11.86 -20.53 -0.49
CA LEU A 153 11.27 -20.36 -1.81
C LEU A 153 12.24 -20.76 -2.92
N VAL A 154 13.50 -20.33 -2.85
CA VAL A 154 14.56 -20.72 -3.81
C VAL A 154 14.78 -22.24 -3.82
N LYS A 155 14.83 -22.90 -2.65
CA LYS A 155 14.92 -24.38 -2.55
C LYS A 155 13.71 -25.10 -3.17
N GLN A 156 12.52 -24.50 -3.11
CA GLN A 156 11.30 -25.01 -3.72
C GLN A 156 11.14 -24.61 -5.19
N LYS A 157 12.09 -23.86 -5.76
CA LYS A 157 11.97 -23.14 -7.04
C LYS A 157 10.66 -22.34 -7.17
N LYS A 158 10.31 -21.60 -6.12
CA LYS A 158 9.19 -20.65 -6.08
C LYS A 158 9.65 -19.19 -6.00
N LEU A 159 8.75 -18.25 -6.30
CA LEU A 159 8.87 -16.83 -6.00
C LEU A 159 7.66 -16.38 -5.15
N SER A 160 7.70 -15.19 -4.52
CA SER A 160 6.52 -14.62 -3.86
C SER A 160 5.62 -13.90 -4.88
N LEU A 161 4.30 -14.12 -4.77
CA LEU A 161 3.28 -13.42 -5.55
C LEU A 161 2.20 -12.84 -4.63
N ILE A 162 2.11 -11.52 -4.64
CA ILE A 162 1.09 -10.72 -3.99
C ILE A 162 -0.04 -10.50 -5.02
N LEU A 163 -1.26 -10.80 -4.62
CA LEU A 163 -2.45 -10.82 -5.48
C LEU A 163 -3.57 -10.01 -4.85
N ASP A 164 -4.03 -8.98 -5.55
CA ASP A 164 -5.26 -8.27 -5.20
C ASP A 164 -6.53 -9.04 -5.62
N LEU A 165 -7.65 -8.70 -4.97
CA LEU A 165 -8.96 -9.29 -5.16
C LEU A 165 -9.82 -8.48 -6.15
N ASP A 166 -10.18 -7.24 -5.80
CA ASP A 166 -11.30 -6.51 -6.37
C ASP A 166 -10.92 -5.84 -7.70
N GLN A 167 -11.67 -6.15 -8.76
CA GLN A 167 -11.32 -5.88 -10.16
C GLN A 167 -10.02 -6.59 -10.66
N THR A 168 -9.22 -7.20 -9.79
CA THR A 168 -8.07 -8.03 -10.16
C THR A 168 -8.46 -9.48 -10.49
N ILE A 169 -9.02 -10.24 -9.54
CA ILE A 169 -9.51 -11.64 -9.74
C ILE A 169 -11.00 -11.83 -9.48
N ILE A 170 -11.68 -10.87 -8.86
CA ILE A 170 -13.14 -10.88 -8.67
C ILE A 170 -13.72 -9.54 -9.09
N HIS A 171 -15.03 -9.48 -9.30
CA HIS A 171 -15.78 -8.23 -9.21
C HIS A 171 -16.88 -8.41 -8.17
N ALA A 172 -17.01 -7.45 -7.28
CA ALA A 172 -17.99 -7.46 -6.20
C ALA A 172 -19.00 -6.33 -6.36
N THR A 173 -20.23 -6.56 -5.94
CA THR A 173 -21.26 -5.52 -5.81
C THR A 173 -22.17 -5.82 -4.61
N ILE A 174 -22.86 -4.79 -4.12
CA ILE A 174 -23.86 -4.87 -3.06
C ILE A 174 -25.28 -4.56 -3.56
N ASP A 175 -25.44 -4.44 -4.88
CA ASP A 175 -26.72 -4.14 -5.52
C ASP A 175 -27.70 -5.34 -5.39
N PRO A 176 -28.84 -5.18 -4.68
CA PRO A 176 -29.81 -6.26 -4.51
C PRO A 176 -30.45 -6.72 -5.83
N THR A 177 -30.41 -5.88 -6.88
CA THR A 177 -30.92 -6.21 -8.22
C THR A 177 -30.25 -7.46 -8.82
N ILE A 178 -29.00 -7.73 -8.44
CA ILE A 178 -28.30 -8.96 -8.84
C ILE A 178 -28.98 -10.21 -8.25
N GLY A 179 -29.43 -10.13 -6.99
CA GLY A 179 -30.21 -11.20 -6.36
C GLY A 179 -31.59 -11.39 -7.01
N GLU A 180 -32.25 -10.32 -7.43
CA GLU A 180 -33.51 -10.42 -8.20
C GLU A 180 -33.29 -11.13 -9.54
N TRP A 181 -32.27 -10.73 -10.30
CA TRP A 181 -31.94 -11.33 -11.59
C TRP A 181 -31.43 -12.78 -11.48
N GLN A 182 -30.73 -13.12 -10.40
CA GLN A 182 -30.28 -14.49 -10.12
C GLN A 182 -31.45 -15.43 -9.74
N ASN A 183 -32.61 -14.88 -9.34
CA ASN A 183 -33.82 -15.64 -8.99
C ASN A 183 -34.90 -15.71 -10.09
N ASP A 184 -34.78 -14.99 -11.20
CA ASP A 184 -35.69 -15.07 -12.36
C ASP A 184 -35.06 -15.77 -13.58
N PRO A 185 -35.42 -17.03 -13.89
CA PRO A 185 -34.98 -17.73 -15.09
C PRO A 185 -35.38 -17.10 -16.43
N ASN A 186 -36.27 -16.10 -16.44
CA ASN A 186 -36.69 -15.37 -17.64
C ASN A 186 -35.88 -14.09 -17.90
N ASN A 187 -34.94 -13.77 -17.00
CA ASN A 187 -34.10 -12.59 -17.06
C ASN A 187 -32.97 -12.77 -18.10
N PRO A 188 -32.72 -11.79 -19.01
CA PRO A 188 -31.64 -11.88 -20.00
C PRO A 188 -30.23 -12.06 -19.44
N ASN A 189 -30.01 -11.76 -18.15
CA ASN A 189 -28.74 -11.90 -17.46
C ASN A 189 -28.63 -13.19 -16.62
N TYR A 190 -29.71 -13.98 -16.47
CA TYR A 190 -29.77 -15.15 -15.58
C TYR A 190 -28.62 -16.14 -15.81
N GLU A 191 -28.35 -16.48 -17.07
CA GLU A 191 -27.26 -17.40 -17.45
C GLU A 191 -25.87 -16.91 -16.99
N ALA A 192 -25.62 -15.59 -17.07
CA ALA A 192 -24.35 -14.99 -16.67
C ALA A 192 -24.18 -14.86 -15.14
N LEU A 193 -25.27 -15.03 -14.38
CA LEU A 193 -25.29 -14.93 -12.92
C LEU A 193 -25.23 -16.30 -12.21
N LYS A 194 -25.21 -17.42 -12.93
CA LYS A 194 -25.23 -18.77 -12.33
C LYS A 194 -24.00 -19.10 -11.48
N ASP A 195 -22.87 -18.47 -11.75
CA ASP A 195 -21.61 -18.62 -11.02
C ASP A 195 -21.26 -17.39 -10.14
N VAL A 196 -22.23 -16.49 -9.92
CA VAL A 196 -22.11 -15.41 -8.93
C VAL A 196 -22.40 -15.96 -7.54
N TYR A 197 -21.39 -15.90 -6.67
CA TYR A 197 -21.50 -16.30 -5.27
C TYR A 197 -22.09 -15.14 -4.46
N HIS A 198 -22.69 -15.43 -3.31
CA HIS A 198 -23.11 -14.39 -2.37
C HIS A 198 -22.82 -14.77 -0.91
N PHE A 199 -22.56 -13.76 -0.07
CA PHE A 199 -22.43 -13.92 1.38
C PHE A 199 -22.83 -12.65 2.13
N VAL A 200 -22.94 -12.77 3.45
CA VAL A 200 -23.14 -11.67 4.40
C VAL A 200 -21.99 -11.71 5.40
N LEU A 201 -21.46 -10.55 5.80
CA LEU A 201 -20.40 -10.47 6.82
C LEU A 201 -21.02 -10.52 8.24
N PRO A 202 -20.34 -11.09 9.25
CA PRO A 202 -20.92 -11.30 10.59
C PRO A 202 -21.50 -10.02 11.24
N ASP A 203 -20.87 -8.88 10.98
CA ASP A 203 -21.17 -7.58 11.60
C ASP A 203 -21.98 -6.66 10.66
N SER A 204 -22.62 -7.21 9.61
CA SER A 204 -23.34 -6.43 8.60
C SER A 204 -24.60 -7.13 8.10
N ALA A 205 -25.60 -6.35 7.66
CA ALA A 205 -26.77 -6.86 6.95
C ALA A 205 -26.58 -6.89 5.42
N THR A 206 -25.47 -6.36 4.91
CA THR A 206 -25.21 -6.23 3.47
C THR A 206 -24.89 -7.59 2.83
N VAL A 207 -25.63 -7.93 1.78
CA VAL A 207 -25.31 -9.05 0.88
C VAL A 207 -24.28 -8.59 -0.14
N TYR A 208 -23.14 -9.29 -0.19
CA TYR A 208 -22.12 -9.11 -1.20
C TYR A 208 -22.33 -10.14 -2.30
N TYR A 209 -22.43 -9.71 -3.56
CA TYR A 209 -22.48 -10.55 -4.75
C TYR A 209 -21.11 -10.53 -5.43
N ILE A 210 -20.50 -11.71 -5.60
CA ILE A 210 -19.14 -11.89 -6.11
C ILE A 210 -19.17 -12.68 -7.41
N LYS A 211 -18.74 -12.04 -8.50
CA LYS A 211 -18.36 -12.74 -9.73
C LYS A 211 -16.88 -13.08 -9.67
N LEU A 212 -16.53 -14.34 -9.92
CA LEU A 212 -15.13 -14.73 -10.14
C LEU A 212 -14.73 -14.41 -11.59
N ARG A 213 -13.51 -13.90 -11.80
CA ARG A 213 -12.96 -13.71 -13.13
C ARG A 213 -12.78 -15.06 -13.84
N PRO A 214 -13.01 -15.18 -15.16
CA PRO A 214 -12.84 -16.42 -15.90
C PRO A 214 -11.47 -17.07 -15.66
N GLY A 215 -11.48 -18.36 -15.28
CA GLY A 215 -10.27 -19.15 -15.09
C GLY A 215 -9.52 -18.95 -13.76
N VAL A 216 -10.08 -18.24 -12.75
CA VAL A 216 -9.41 -18.03 -11.45
C VAL A 216 -8.94 -19.33 -10.78
N ARG A 217 -9.75 -20.40 -10.80
CA ARG A 217 -9.41 -21.65 -10.10
C ARG A 217 -8.24 -22.37 -10.78
N GLU A 218 -8.23 -22.35 -12.11
CA GLU A 218 -7.20 -22.89 -12.98
C GLU A 218 -5.91 -22.06 -12.85
N PHE A 219 -6.03 -20.73 -12.86
CA PHE A 219 -4.94 -19.78 -12.64
C PHE A 219 -4.23 -20.04 -11.31
N LEU A 220 -4.96 -20.08 -10.19
CA LEU A 220 -4.38 -20.32 -8.86
C LEU A 220 -3.68 -21.69 -8.79
N LYS A 221 -4.33 -22.74 -9.31
CA LYS A 221 -3.78 -24.11 -9.36
C LYS A 221 -2.52 -24.23 -10.21
N GLU A 222 -2.44 -23.52 -11.33
CA GLU A 222 -1.24 -23.50 -12.17
C GLU A 222 -0.13 -22.64 -11.54
N ILE A 223 -0.44 -21.44 -11.06
CA ILE A 223 0.53 -20.48 -10.54
C ILE A 223 1.09 -20.88 -9.17
N ASN A 224 0.35 -21.62 -8.33
CA ASN A 224 0.87 -22.25 -7.11
C ASN A 224 2.05 -23.24 -7.36
N GLN A 225 2.26 -23.72 -8.59
CA GLN A 225 3.45 -24.55 -8.89
C GLN A 225 4.74 -23.72 -8.99
N TYR A 226 4.62 -22.42 -9.28
CA TYR A 226 5.73 -21.51 -9.56
C TYR A 226 5.88 -20.41 -8.49
N TYR A 227 4.83 -20.15 -7.70
CA TYR A 227 4.78 -19.08 -6.72
C TYR A 227 4.21 -19.56 -5.38
N GLU A 228 4.59 -18.86 -4.30
CA GLU A 228 3.82 -18.84 -3.05
C GLU A 228 2.87 -17.65 -3.12
N LEU A 229 1.59 -17.88 -2.79
CA LEU A 229 0.51 -16.93 -3.08
C LEU A 229 0.06 -16.23 -1.79
N HIS A 230 -0.06 -14.90 -1.86
CA HIS A 230 -0.40 -14.01 -0.77
C HIS A 230 -1.55 -13.09 -1.23
N ILE A 231 -2.61 -12.95 -0.45
CA ILE A 231 -3.67 -11.96 -0.71
C ILE A 231 -3.24 -10.61 -0.11
N TYR A 232 -3.45 -9.53 -0.86
CA TYR A 232 -3.35 -8.16 -0.37
C TYR A 232 -4.50 -7.35 -0.97
N THR A 233 -5.29 -6.64 -0.16
CA THR A 233 -6.46 -5.90 -0.66
C THR A 233 -6.74 -4.69 0.23
N MET A 234 -7.46 -3.70 -0.29
CA MET A 234 -8.03 -2.60 0.50
C MET A 234 -9.30 -3.02 1.28
N GLY A 235 -9.91 -4.17 0.94
CA GLY A 235 -11.06 -4.71 1.65
C GLY A 235 -10.74 -5.19 3.07
N THR A 236 -11.77 -5.31 3.91
CA THR A 236 -11.60 -5.72 5.32
C THR A 236 -11.09 -7.17 5.45
N ARG A 237 -10.44 -7.51 6.57
CA ARG A 237 -9.96 -8.88 6.84
C ARG A 237 -11.11 -9.91 6.84
N SER A 238 -12.32 -9.52 7.27
CA SER A 238 -13.51 -10.40 7.21
C SER A 238 -14.00 -10.61 5.78
N TYR A 239 -13.96 -9.57 4.94
CA TYR A 239 -14.21 -9.67 3.50
C TYR A 239 -13.18 -10.56 2.80
N ALA A 240 -11.88 -10.29 2.98
CA ALA A 240 -10.81 -11.10 2.39
C ALA A 240 -10.91 -12.59 2.79
N ASN A 241 -11.24 -12.89 4.04
CA ASN A 241 -11.49 -14.26 4.52
C ASN A 241 -12.75 -14.91 3.90
N ALA A 242 -13.77 -14.13 3.53
CA ALA A 242 -14.95 -14.65 2.82
C ALA A 242 -14.62 -14.97 1.36
N ILE A 243 -13.89 -14.08 0.67
CA ILE A 243 -13.39 -14.32 -0.70
C ILE A 243 -12.46 -15.53 -0.74
N ALA A 244 -11.51 -15.63 0.20
CA ALA A 244 -10.58 -16.75 0.30
C ALA A 244 -11.29 -18.10 0.37
N LYS A 245 -12.37 -18.22 1.16
CA LYS A 245 -13.19 -19.45 1.24
C LYS A 245 -13.92 -19.80 -0.06
N ILE A 246 -14.19 -18.82 -0.93
CA ILE A 246 -14.81 -19.04 -2.24
C ILE A 246 -13.75 -19.55 -3.24
N ILE A 247 -12.58 -18.90 -3.31
CA ILE A 247 -11.55 -19.21 -4.32
C ILE A 247 -10.64 -20.38 -3.94
N ASP A 248 -10.35 -20.54 -2.64
CA ASP A 248 -9.49 -21.57 -2.03
C ASP A 248 -10.20 -22.27 -0.85
N PRO A 249 -11.25 -23.09 -1.10
CA PRO A 249 -12.04 -23.71 -0.02
C PRO A 249 -11.27 -24.69 0.87
N THR A 250 -10.12 -25.16 0.38
CA THR A 250 -9.20 -26.09 1.06
C THR A 250 -8.05 -25.38 1.78
N SER A 251 -7.91 -24.06 1.64
CA SER A 251 -6.80 -23.26 2.17
C SER A 251 -5.41 -23.74 1.71
N GLU A 252 -5.32 -24.29 0.49
CA GLU A 252 -4.08 -24.82 -0.11
C GLU A 252 -3.20 -23.69 -0.68
N TYR A 253 -3.83 -22.70 -1.30
CA TYR A 253 -3.19 -21.66 -2.09
C TYR A 253 -2.71 -20.48 -1.23
N PHE A 254 -3.51 -20.08 -0.24
CA PHE A 254 -3.22 -18.91 0.61
C PHE A 254 -2.99 -19.27 2.08
N GLY A 255 -3.77 -20.21 2.63
CA GLY A 255 -3.76 -20.47 4.07
C GLY A 255 -4.04 -19.18 4.86
N ASN A 256 -3.09 -18.76 5.70
CA ASN A 256 -3.18 -17.53 6.48
C ASN A 256 -2.43 -16.32 5.85
N ARG A 257 -1.92 -16.44 4.61
CA ARG A 257 -1.14 -15.40 3.91
C ARG A 257 -2.04 -14.28 3.35
N ILE A 258 -2.55 -13.44 4.25
CA ILE A 258 -3.27 -12.19 3.93
C ILE A 258 -2.48 -11.03 4.55
N LEU A 259 -1.93 -10.16 3.71
CA LEU A 259 -0.83 -9.23 4.03
C LEU A 259 -1.26 -7.78 4.27
N SER A 260 -0.35 -6.99 4.87
CA SER A 260 -0.25 -5.54 4.66
C SER A 260 1.04 -5.15 3.89
N ARG A 261 1.30 -3.85 3.74
CA ARG A 261 1.95 -3.23 2.57
C ARG A 261 3.42 -3.58 2.30
N ASP A 262 4.10 -4.23 3.23
CA ASP A 262 5.55 -4.09 3.39
C ASP A 262 6.37 -5.33 2.95
N GLU A 263 5.74 -6.38 2.42
CA GLU A 263 6.45 -7.57 1.91
C GLU A 263 7.02 -7.40 0.49
N SER A 264 8.13 -8.10 0.21
CA SER A 264 8.77 -8.09 -1.11
C SER A 264 8.32 -9.27 -2.00
N GLY A 265 7.67 -8.96 -3.12
CA GLY A 265 7.20 -9.94 -4.10
C GLY A 265 6.88 -9.32 -5.46
N ILE A 266 6.43 -10.13 -6.41
CA ILE A 266 5.71 -9.64 -7.60
C ILE A 266 4.30 -9.24 -7.16
N VAL A 267 3.76 -8.17 -7.70
CA VAL A 267 2.38 -7.72 -7.44
C VAL A 267 1.53 -7.89 -8.69
N ILE A 268 0.30 -8.38 -8.53
CA ILE A 268 -0.77 -8.32 -9.53
C ILE A 268 -1.92 -7.53 -8.91
N ASP A 269 -2.25 -6.41 -9.55
CA ASP A 269 -3.23 -5.43 -9.09
C ASP A 269 -3.69 -4.63 -10.32
N ASP A 270 -4.94 -4.18 -10.40
CA ASP A 270 -5.37 -3.30 -11.48
C ASP A 270 -4.91 -1.84 -11.26
N ARG A 271 -4.62 -1.44 -10.02
CA ARG A 271 -4.32 -0.07 -9.60
C ARG A 271 -2.84 0.22 -9.46
N ALA A 272 -2.30 1.02 -10.38
CA ALA A 272 -0.90 1.43 -10.34
C ALA A 272 -0.57 2.55 -9.34
N ASP A 273 -1.58 3.31 -8.89
CA ASP A 273 -1.46 4.40 -7.94
C ASP A 273 -1.14 3.91 -6.52
N VAL A 274 -1.82 2.86 -6.06
CA VAL A 274 -1.65 2.23 -4.73
C VAL A 274 -0.20 1.78 -4.49
N TRP A 275 0.44 1.29 -5.56
CA TRP A 275 1.81 0.78 -5.59
C TRP A 275 2.85 1.78 -6.11
N MET A 276 2.48 3.05 -6.30
CA MET A 276 3.38 4.12 -6.75
C MET A 276 4.18 3.75 -8.02
N TRP A 277 3.56 3.04 -8.96
CA TRP A 277 4.18 2.52 -10.18
C TRP A 277 5.42 1.61 -9.97
N SER A 278 5.47 0.86 -8.86
CA SER A 278 6.53 -0.11 -8.53
C SER A 278 6.96 -1.00 -9.72
N GLU A 279 8.27 -1.21 -9.89
CA GLU A 279 8.83 -2.05 -10.96
C GLU A 279 8.36 -3.51 -10.87
N ASN A 280 7.89 -3.96 -9.70
CA ASN A 280 7.35 -5.29 -9.45
C ASN A 280 5.85 -5.44 -9.79
N LEU A 281 5.13 -4.37 -10.16
CA LEU A 281 3.70 -4.42 -10.46
C LEU A 281 3.41 -4.88 -11.90
N ILE A 282 2.76 -6.03 -12.03
CA ILE A 282 2.02 -6.42 -13.23
C ILE A 282 0.63 -5.78 -13.14
N LYS A 283 0.49 -4.58 -13.70
CA LYS A 283 -0.82 -3.91 -13.76
C LYS A 283 -1.74 -4.68 -14.73
N VAL A 284 -2.90 -5.12 -14.26
CA VAL A 284 -3.90 -5.81 -15.10
C VAL A 284 -4.97 -4.85 -15.65
N GLN A 285 -5.75 -5.32 -16.61
CA GLN A 285 -7.02 -4.71 -16.98
C GLN A 285 -8.07 -4.94 -15.86
N PRO A 286 -8.77 -3.91 -15.36
CA PRO A 286 -9.77 -4.09 -14.30
C PRO A 286 -10.98 -4.90 -14.80
N TYR A 287 -11.40 -5.90 -14.04
CA TYR A 287 -12.47 -6.85 -14.36
C TYR A 287 -13.86 -6.25 -14.11
N ASN A 288 -14.47 -5.71 -15.17
CA ASN A 288 -15.71 -4.95 -15.07
C ASN A 288 -16.96 -5.75 -15.50
N PHE A 289 -17.20 -6.91 -14.86
CA PHE A 289 -18.41 -7.72 -15.13
C PHE A 289 -19.73 -7.00 -14.79
N PHE A 290 -19.88 -6.49 -13.56
CA PHE A 290 -21.03 -5.68 -13.18
C PHE A 290 -20.91 -4.28 -13.80
N VAL A 291 -21.52 -4.10 -14.98
CA VAL A 291 -21.40 -2.88 -15.79
C VAL A 291 -21.86 -1.65 -15.02
N GLY A 292 -20.96 -0.68 -14.84
CA GLY A 292 -21.21 0.57 -14.11
C GLY A 292 -20.88 0.53 -12.61
N ILE A 293 -20.54 -0.64 -12.06
CA ILE A 293 -19.97 -0.80 -10.73
C ILE A 293 -18.44 -0.71 -10.82
N GLY A 294 -17.81 -0.11 -9.81
CA GLY A 294 -16.35 -0.05 -9.65
C GLY A 294 -15.88 -0.79 -8.39
N ASP A 295 -14.59 -0.68 -8.07
CA ASP A 295 -14.01 -1.14 -6.79
C ASP A 295 -14.81 -0.60 -5.58
N ILE A 296 -15.55 -1.49 -4.91
CA ILE A 296 -16.38 -1.17 -3.74
C ILE A 296 -15.56 -0.94 -2.46
N ASN A 297 -14.30 -1.37 -2.44
CA ASN A 297 -13.37 -1.20 -1.32
C ASN A 297 -12.43 0.01 -1.53
N ASN A 298 -12.66 0.81 -2.57
CA ASN A 298 -11.84 1.96 -2.89
C ASN A 298 -11.89 3.01 -1.77
N THR A 299 -10.75 3.28 -1.13
CA THR A 299 -10.63 4.23 -0.01
C THR A 299 -11.12 5.64 -0.35
N ALA A 300 -11.08 6.06 -1.62
CA ALA A 300 -11.64 7.34 -2.06
C ALA A 300 -13.19 7.38 -2.00
N LEU A 301 -13.86 6.24 -2.26
CA LEU A 301 -15.31 6.12 -2.12
C LEU A 301 -15.71 5.97 -0.66
N LEU A 302 -14.97 5.19 0.13
CA LEU A 302 -15.18 5.05 1.57
C LEU A 302 -15.09 6.42 2.27
N GLN A 303 -14.05 7.22 1.98
CA GLN A 303 -13.92 8.59 2.53
C GLN A 303 -14.99 9.57 2.04
N GLN A 304 -15.70 9.30 0.95
CA GLN A 304 -16.88 10.08 0.56
C GLN A 304 -18.13 9.59 1.30
N GLN A 305 -18.32 8.28 1.43
CA GLN A 305 -19.43 7.69 2.17
C GLN A 305 -19.39 8.06 3.66
N GLU A 306 -18.23 7.98 4.31
CA GLU A 306 -18.03 8.43 5.70
C GLU A 306 -18.43 9.90 5.91
N ARG A 307 -18.04 10.80 4.98
CA ARG A 307 -18.43 12.22 5.03
C ARG A 307 -19.93 12.42 4.83
N VAL A 308 -20.55 11.66 3.94
CA VAL A 308 -22.00 11.71 3.70
C VAL A 308 -22.78 11.18 4.92
N SER A 309 -22.29 10.12 5.55
CA SER A 309 -22.84 9.55 6.80
C SER A 309 -22.73 10.54 7.96
N ALA A 310 -21.55 11.12 8.21
CA ALA A 310 -21.36 12.11 9.27
C ALA A 310 -22.28 13.33 9.09
N VAL A 311 -22.41 13.86 7.87
CA VAL A 311 -23.33 14.96 7.53
C VAL A 311 -24.81 14.57 7.62
N ALA A 312 -25.14 13.27 7.62
CA ALA A 312 -26.49 12.77 7.90
C ALA A 312 -26.76 12.58 9.40
N GLU A 313 -25.73 12.26 10.19
CA GLU A 313 -25.83 12.10 11.66
C GLU A 313 -25.88 13.46 12.38
N GLU A 314 -25.03 14.43 12.00
CA GLU A 314 -25.13 15.83 12.47
C GLU A 314 -26.54 16.42 12.25
N LYS A 315 -27.22 16.02 11.16
CA LYS A 315 -28.60 16.45 10.84
C LYS A 315 -29.67 15.76 11.68
N LYS A 316 -29.39 14.60 12.27
CA LYS A 316 -30.29 13.95 13.25
C LYS A 316 -30.16 14.61 14.62
N GLU A 317 -28.94 14.80 15.12
CA GLU A 317 -28.74 15.45 16.44
C GLU A 317 -29.30 16.89 16.46
N THR A 318 -29.19 17.61 15.34
CA THR A 318 -29.76 18.98 15.19
C THR A 318 -31.27 19.02 14.91
N THR A 319 -31.95 17.88 14.75
CA THR A 319 -33.43 17.82 14.67
C THR A 319 -34.06 17.34 15.98
N GLU A 320 -33.52 16.33 16.66
CA GLU A 320 -34.06 15.87 17.96
C GLU A 320 -33.94 16.94 19.08
N SER A 321 -32.99 17.87 18.94
CA SER A 321 -32.75 18.97 19.89
C SER A 321 -33.70 20.17 19.77
N LYS A 322 -34.76 20.12 18.94
CA LYS A 322 -35.65 21.27 18.67
C LYS A 322 -37.15 21.09 18.93
N GLU A 323 -37.64 19.94 19.35
CA GLU A 323 -39.08 19.73 19.64
C GLU A 323 -39.50 19.99 21.11
N LYS A 324 -38.65 20.61 21.95
CA LYS A 324 -38.96 20.85 23.38
C LYS A 324 -38.51 22.21 23.94
N THR A 325 -39.00 23.30 23.36
CA THR A 325 -39.23 24.57 24.09
C THR A 325 -40.20 25.49 23.35
N ASP A 326 -40.86 26.36 24.13
CA ASP A 326 -41.50 27.62 23.75
C ASP A 326 -42.85 27.60 23.01
N ASP A 327 -43.90 27.38 23.80
CA ASP A 327 -45.14 28.15 23.67
C ASP A 327 -44.98 29.49 24.45
N GLU A 328 -45.77 30.51 24.12
CA GLU A 328 -45.85 31.87 24.73
C GLU A 328 -44.92 33.03 24.23
N LYS A 329 -45.40 33.70 23.17
CA LYS A 329 -45.74 35.15 23.13
C LYS A 329 -44.66 36.26 23.38
N LYS A 330 -44.28 36.88 22.24
CA LYS A 330 -44.57 38.29 21.85
C LYS A 330 -43.84 39.52 22.46
N GLU A 331 -43.45 40.38 21.50
CA GLU A 331 -43.66 41.85 21.38
C GLU A 331 -42.53 42.88 21.63
N ASN A 332 -42.25 43.61 20.53
CA ASN A 332 -41.96 45.06 20.36
C ASN A 332 -40.52 45.63 20.34
N GLU A 333 -40.21 46.20 19.16
CA GLU A 333 -39.63 47.55 18.88
C GLU A 333 -38.23 47.98 19.41
N ASP A 334 -37.44 48.87 18.78
CA ASP A 334 -37.29 49.35 17.37
C ASP A 334 -36.04 50.30 17.30
N LYS A 335 -35.64 50.73 16.08
CA LYS A 335 -34.86 51.94 15.68
C LYS A 335 -33.33 51.89 15.44
N ASP A 336 -32.97 52.27 14.20
CA ASP A 336 -31.99 53.32 13.79
C ASP A 336 -30.47 53.20 14.15
N LYS A 337 -29.47 53.61 13.33
CA LYS A 337 -29.32 54.24 11.98
C LYS A 337 -27.82 54.23 11.55
N GLU A 338 -27.30 54.61 10.36
CA GLU A 338 -27.85 55.15 9.09
C GLU A 338 -27.08 54.67 7.81
N GLU A 339 -25.89 55.22 7.49
CA GLU A 339 -25.20 55.16 6.16
C GLU A 339 -23.64 55.23 6.30
N THR A 340 -22.73 55.09 5.30
CA THR A 340 -22.69 55.35 3.82
C THR A 340 -21.82 54.32 3.05
N LYS A 341 -22.21 53.81 1.86
CA LYS A 341 -21.89 54.24 0.45
C LYS A 341 -20.38 54.28 0.10
N ASP A 342 -19.90 53.82 -1.06
CA ASP A 342 -20.54 53.64 -2.38
C ASP A 342 -20.13 52.35 -3.15
N LYS A 343 -21.00 51.97 -4.11
CA LYS A 343 -20.83 51.46 -5.50
C LYS A 343 -19.47 50.86 -5.96
N ASP A 344 -19.42 49.90 -6.90
CA ASP A 344 -20.27 49.68 -8.09
C ASP A 344 -20.92 48.28 -8.24
N LYS A 345 -21.81 48.18 -9.24
CA LYS A 345 -22.46 46.98 -9.78
C LYS A 345 -22.19 46.87 -11.30
N GLU A 346 -22.67 45.90 -12.08
CA GLU A 346 -23.34 44.60 -11.86
C GLU A 346 -22.49 43.56 -12.65
N GLU A 347 -22.80 42.30 -12.96
CA GLU A 347 -24.00 41.44 -13.00
C GLU A 347 -23.56 39.99 -12.65
N SER A 348 -24.41 39.05 -12.27
CA SER A 348 -25.87 39.05 -12.09
C SER A 348 -26.28 38.05 -11.00
N LYS A 349 -27.56 38.02 -10.60
CA LYS A 349 -28.18 36.90 -9.89
C LYS A 349 -29.71 36.89 -10.05
N GLU A 350 -30.21 36.02 -10.92
CA GLU A 350 -31.60 35.57 -11.00
C GLU A 350 -31.58 34.09 -11.44
N LYS A 351 -32.35 33.14 -10.90
CA LYS A 351 -33.29 33.15 -9.76
C LYS A 351 -33.19 31.79 -9.04
N ASP A 352 -32.92 31.78 -7.74
CA ASP A 352 -32.98 30.56 -6.90
C ASP A 352 -34.22 30.58 -6.01
N LYS A 353 -35.25 29.80 -6.38
CA LYS A 353 -36.24 29.10 -5.52
C LYS A 353 -37.46 28.67 -6.32
N GLU A 354 -37.41 27.46 -6.87
CA GLU A 354 -38.62 26.65 -7.08
C GLU A 354 -38.28 25.15 -6.95
N GLU A 355 -39.29 24.30 -6.75
CA GLU A 355 -39.12 22.98 -6.14
C GLU A 355 -38.32 21.97 -6.99
N ASN A 356 -37.10 21.62 -6.56
CA ASN A 356 -36.39 20.48 -7.13
C ASN A 356 -36.89 19.14 -6.55
N LYS A 357 -38.11 18.74 -6.90
CA LYS A 357 -38.54 17.33 -6.79
C LYS A 357 -37.75 16.53 -7.81
N MET A 358 -36.82 15.69 -7.36
CA MET A 358 -36.17 14.68 -8.22
C MET A 358 -37.20 13.61 -8.63
N VAL A 359 -37.93 13.90 -9.71
CA VAL A 359 -38.79 12.93 -10.39
C VAL A 359 -37.89 11.87 -11.00
N VAL A 360 -37.93 10.66 -10.43
CA VAL A 360 -37.37 9.46 -11.08
C VAL A 360 -38.04 9.31 -12.44
N PRO A 361 -37.30 9.20 -13.56
CA PRO A 361 -37.91 8.96 -14.86
C PRO A 361 -38.56 7.57 -14.87
N THR A 362 -39.87 7.51 -14.67
CA THR A 362 -40.65 6.30 -14.99
C THR A 362 -40.46 5.98 -16.46
N PRO A 363 -39.99 4.77 -16.84
CA PRO A 363 -39.83 4.42 -18.24
C PRO A 363 -41.20 4.38 -18.94
N GLU A 364 -41.50 5.38 -19.76
CA GLU A 364 -42.59 5.26 -20.73
C GLU A 364 -42.30 4.10 -21.67
N GLN A 365 -43.35 3.36 -22.04
CA GLN A 365 -43.26 2.07 -22.73
C GLN A 365 -42.82 2.22 -24.19
N SER A 366 -41.53 2.44 -24.40
CA SER A 366 -40.85 2.28 -25.69
C SER A 366 -40.30 0.85 -25.78
N VAL A 367 -40.54 0.19 -26.92
CA VAL A 367 -40.23 -1.25 -27.10
C VAL A 367 -38.74 -1.45 -27.43
N VAL A 368 -37.90 -1.33 -26.41
CA VAL A 368 -36.47 -1.65 -26.48
C VAL A 368 -36.29 -3.17 -26.32
N ALA A 369 -35.46 -3.77 -27.17
CA ALA A 369 -35.24 -5.22 -27.15
C ALA A 369 -34.52 -5.68 -25.86
N LYS A 370 -34.78 -6.92 -25.43
CA LYS A 370 -34.09 -7.60 -24.32
C LYS A 370 -32.60 -7.86 -24.66
N SER A 371 -31.75 -6.84 -24.59
CA SER A 371 -30.30 -7.00 -24.66
C SER A 371 -29.74 -7.44 -23.30
N THR A 372 -29.06 -8.59 -23.26
CA THR A 372 -28.23 -8.99 -22.11
C THR A 372 -27.18 -7.91 -21.84
N VAL A 373 -27.04 -7.51 -20.57
CA VAL A 373 -26.11 -6.46 -20.11
C VAL A 373 -24.79 -7.07 -19.64
N LEU A 374 -24.84 -8.24 -18.99
CA LEU A 374 -23.67 -8.91 -18.42
C LEU A 374 -23.07 -9.89 -19.44
N ILE A 375 -21.82 -9.64 -19.87
CA ILE A 375 -21.11 -10.45 -20.86
C ILE A 375 -19.71 -10.76 -20.32
N ASP A 376 -19.37 -12.05 -20.24
CA ASP A 376 -18.16 -12.53 -19.56
C ASP A 376 -17.13 -13.10 -20.55
N ASN A 377 -16.56 -12.21 -21.37
CA ASN A 377 -15.56 -12.53 -22.40
C ASN A 377 -14.12 -12.18 -21.95
N ASP A 378 -13.84 -12.16 -20.64
CA ASP A 378 -12.52 -11.82 -20.11
C ASP A 378 -11.54 -13.00 -20.24
N HIS A 379 -10.32 -12.70 -20.67
CA HIS A 379 -9.23 -13.67 -20.86
C HIS A 379 -7.90 -13.22 -20.22
N GLU A 380 -7.95 -12.18 -19.36
CA GLU A 380 -6.75 -11.51 -18.84
C GLU A 380 -5.89 -12.46 -18.00
N LEU A 381 -6.51 -13.34 -17.20
CA LEU A 381 -5.78 -14.28 -16.37
C LEU A 381 -4.96 -15.30 -17.18
N GLU A 382 -5.35 -15.63 -18.42
CA GLU A 382 -4.52 -16.47 -19.28
C GLU A 382 -3.26 -15.72 -19.76
N VAL A 383 -3.41 -14.43 -20.09
CA VAL A 383 -2.29 -13.55 -20.47
C VAL A 383 -1.33 -13.36 -19.29
N VAL A 384 -1.86 -13.03 -18.11
CA VAL A 384 -1.10 -12.84 -16.87
C VAL A 384 -0.39 -14.14 -16.46
N LYS A 385 -1.05 -15.30 -16.57
CA LYS A 385 -0.45 -16.63 -16.34
C LYS A 385 0.76 -16.87 -17.25
N GLY A 386 0.66 -16.47 -18.52
CA GLY A 386 1.77 -16.50 -19.47
C GLY A 386 2.93 -15.58 -19.07
N VAL A 387 2.64 -14.34 -18.65
CA VAL A 387 3.66 -13.38 -18.18
C VAL A 387 4.39 -13.90 -16.94
N LEU A 388 3.66 -14.38 -15.92
CA LEU A 388 4.22 -14.96 -14.69
C LEU A 388 5.16 -16.13 -14.98
N LYS A 389 4.72 -17.11 -15.77
CA LYS A 389 5.56 -18.26 -16.14
C LYS A 389 6.84 -17.83 -16.87
N ASN A 390 6.77 -16.78 -17.69
CA ASN A 390 7.94 -16.22 -18.36
C ASN A 390 8.90 -15.51 -17.38
N ILE A 391 8.39 -14.78 -16.37
CA ILE A 391 9.22 -14.15 -15.34
C ILE A 391 9.90 -15.21 -14.47
N HIS A 392 9.13 -16.17 -13.94
CA HIS A 392 9.65 -17.29 -13.15
C HIS A 392 10.74 -18.06 -13.89
N LYS A 393 10.45 -18.47 -15.14
CA LYS A 393 11.42 -19.15 -15.98
C LYS A 393 12.68 -18.30 -16.18
N SER A 394 12.54 -17.03 -16.54
CA SER A 394 13.70 -16.15 -16.76
C SER A 394 14.55 -16.00 -15.48
N PHE A 395 13.92 -15.92 -14.32
CA PHE A 395 14.62 -15.87 -13.03
C PHE A 395 15.42 -17.14 -12.78
N TYR A 396 14.79 -18.32 -12.89
CA TYR A 396 15.48 -19.58 -12.62
C TYR A 396 16.49 -19.97 -13.72
N ASP A 397 16.24 -19.63 -14.98
CA ASP A 397 17.19 -19.78 -16.09
C ASP A 397 18.45 -18.93 -15.86
N SER A 398 18.37 -17.76 -15.21
CA SER A 398 19.55 -16.94 -14.85
C SER A 398 20.19 -17.36 -13.52
N TYR A 399 19.37 -17.71 -12.52
CA TYR A 399 19.81 -18.16 -11.20
C TYR A 399 20.61 -19.47 -11.27
N ASP A 400 20.12 -20.48 -12.01
CA ASP A 400 20.82 -21.77 -12.17
C ASP A 400 22.19 -21.62 -12.86
N LYS A 401 22.34 -20.64 -13.75
CA LYS A 401 23.62 -20.30 -14.39
C LYS A 401 24.59 -19.56 -13.47
N LYS A 402 24.11 -19.03 -12.34
CA LYS A 402 24.84 -18.10 -11.45
C LYS A 402 25.30 -16.83 -12.16
N GLU A 403 24.40 -16.24 -12.94
CA GLU A 403 24.56 -14.85 -13.39
C GLU A 403 24.60 -13.92 -12.16
N GLU A 404 25.30 -12.78 -12.26
CA GLU A 404 25.34 -11.76 -11.21
C GLU A 404 24.08 -10.87 -11.27
N ASP A 405 23.70 -10.26 -10.14
CA ASP A 405 22.56 -9.33 -10.01
C ASP A 405 21.19 -9.81 -10.57
N VAL A 406 20.93 -11.12 -10.47
CA VAL A 406 19.65 -11.75 -10.85
C VAL A 406 18.52 -11.29 -9.91
N SER A 407 17.83 -10.23 -10.32
CA SER A 407 16.65 -9.68 -9.63
C SER A 407 15.40 -9.76 -10.51
N VAL A 408 14.25 -9.94 -9.86
CA VAL A 408 12.95 -9.96 -10.54
C VAL A 408 12.63 -8.59 -11.13
N GLN A 409 13.02 -7.52 -10.46
CA GLN A 409 13.00 -6.13 -10.93
C GLN A 409 13.68 -6.01 -12.31
N ASN A 410 14.94 -6.43 -12.42
CA ASN A 410 15.72 -6.37 -13.66
C ASN A 410 15.06 -7.19 -14.78
N ILE A 411 14.53 -8.37 -14.46
CA ILE A 411 13.84 -9.24 -15.43
C ILE A 411 12.55 -8.59 -15.94
N MET A 412 11.68 -8.13 -15.04
CA MET A 412 10.41 -7.47 -15.40
C MET A 412 10.65 -6.19 -16.19
N LYS A 413 11.62 -5.36 -15.77
CA LYS A 413 12.06 -4.14 -16.47
C LYS A 413 12.51 -4.45 -17.90
N ASN A 414 13.38 -5.46 -18.07
CA ASN A 414 13.86 -5.93 -19.37
C ASN A 414 12.76 -6.59 -20.22
N MET A 415 11.72 -7.16 -19.63
CA MET A 415 10.55 -7.68 -20.35
C MET A 415 9.66 -6.53 -20.86
N ARG A 416 9.34 -5.53 -20.03
CA ARG A 416 8.59 -4.34 -20.44
C ARG A 416 9.31 -3.60 -21.59
N HIS A 417 10.60 -3.31 -21.42
CA HIS A 417 11.40 -2.55 -22.40
C HIS A 417 11.51 -3.18 -23.80
N LYS A 418 11.18 -4.47 -23.95
CA LYS A 418 11.18 -5.16 -25.25
C LYS A 418 9.91 -4.90 -26.08
N VAL A 419 8.81 -4.47 -25.46
CA VAL A 419 7.49 -4.35 -26.12
C VAL A 419 7.46 -3.20 -27.14
N LEU A 420 7.81 -1.99 -26.71
CA LEU A 420 7.90 -0.80 -27.55
C LEU A 420 9.35 -0.46 -27.95
N SER A 421 10.27 -1.42 -27.84
CA SER A 421 11.68 -1.24 -28.21
C SER A 421 11.82 -0.68 -29.64
N GLY A 422 12.58 0.41 -29.78
CA GLY A 422 12.79 1.11 -31.05
C GLY A 422 11.53 1.77 -31.64
N LYS A 423 10.47 2.00 -30.85
CA LYS A 423 9.27 2.73 -31.29
C LYS A 423 9.38 4.19 -30.87
N ASN A 424 9.77 5.04 -31.82
CA ASN A 424 9.70 6.49 -31.68
C ASN A 424 8.25 6.94 -31.91
N ILE A 425 7.60 7.49 -30.89
CA ILE A 425 6.14 7.70 -30.78
C ILE A 425 5.83 9.18 -30.51
N LEU A 426 4.92 9.78 -31.29
CA LEU A 426 4.47 11.17 -31.10
C LEU A 426 2.98 11.23 -30.71
N PHE A 427 2.67 11.97 -29.63
CA PHE A 427 1.28 12.20 -29.21
C PHE A 427 0.65 13.44 -29.86
N SER A 428 -0.59 13.28 -30.37
CA SER A 428 -1.38 14.31 -31.03
C SER A 428 -2.83 14.31 -30.53
N SER A 429 -3.23 15.33 -29.76
CA SER A 429 -4.57 15.43 -29.17
C SER A 429 -4.95 14.21 -28.32
N VAL A 430 -3.98 13.71 -27.55
CA VAL A 430 -4.14 12.67 -26.53
C VAL A 430 -3.88 13.31 -25.16
N ILE A 431 -2.69 13.87 -24.98
CA ILE A 431 -2.31 14.70 -23.83
C ILE A 431 -2.98 16.09 -23.94
N PRO A 432 -3.62 16.62 -22.88
CA PRO A 432 -4.20 17.97 -22.84
C PRO A 432 -3.15 19.08 -23.07
N LEU A 433 -3.57 20.21 -23.64
CA LEU A 433 -2.67 21.34 -23.96
C LEU A 433 -2.16 22.10 -22.72
N ASN A 434 -2.83 21.94 -21.57
CA ASN A 434 -2.52 22.57 -20.29
C ASN A 434 -1.78 21.63 -19.31
N GLN A 435 -1.37 20.44 -19.77
CA GLN A 435 -0.65 19.46 -18.96
C GLN A 435 0.74 19.22 -19.55
N ASP A 436 1.76 19.11 -18.69
CA ASP A 436 3.13 18.78 -19.13
C ASP A 436 3.20 17.31 -19.57
N PRO A 437 3.53 17.00 -20.85
CA PRO A 437 3.68 15.62 -21.33
C PRO A 437 4.55 14.73 -20.45
N TYR A 438 5.66 15.25 -19.89
CA TYR A 438 6.59 14.46 -19.08
C TYR A 438 6.00 13.97 -17.75
N THR A 439 4.89 14.57 -17.30
CA THR A 439 4.17 14.16 -16.08
C THR A 439 2.99 13.22 -16.34
N THR A 440 2.72 12.85 -17.60
CA THR A 440 1.55 12.03 -17.95
C THR A 440 1.85 10.53 -17.91
N ASP A 441 0.89 9.74 -17.41
CA ASP A 441 1.02 8.27 -17.33
C ASP A 441 1.30 7.64 -18.70
N ILE A 442 0.63 8.10 -19.76
CA ILE A 442 0.82 7.57 -21.13
C ILE A 442 2.25 7.81 -21.66
N TRP A 443 2.88 8.92 -21.27
CA TRP A 443 4.28 9.22 -21.60
C TRP A 443 5.24 8.32 -20.83
N ASN A 444 5.02 8.17 -19.52
CA ASN A 444 5.85 7.36 -18.64
C ASN A 444 5.71 5.86 -18.92
N LEU A 445 4.50 5.39 -19.24
CA LEU A 445 4.23 4.05 -19.79
C LEU A 445 5.00 3.80 -21.10
N THR A 446 5.01 4.78 -22.01
CA THR A 446 5.77 4.64 -23.27
C THR A 446 7.25 4.36 -23.00
N ILE A 447 7.86 5.10 -22.07
CA ILE A 447 9.27 4.92 -21.66
C ILE A 447 9.46 3.57 -20.95
N LEU A 448 8.59 3.23 -19.99
CA LEU A 448 8.66 2.00 -19.20
C LEU A 448 8.61 0.73 -20.06
N PHE A 449 7.88 0.79 -21.18
CA PHE A 449 7.80 -0.28 -22.17
C PHE A 449 8.82 -0.15 -23.33
N GLY A 450 9.81 0.76 -23.21
CA GLY A 450 10.98 0.87 -24.09
C GLY A 450 10.77 1.68 -25.38
N GLY A 451 9.67 2.43 -25.48
CA GLY A 451 9.41 3.38 -26.55
C GLY A 451 10.01 4.76 -26.26
N THR A 452 10.34 5.50 -27.31
CA THR A 452 10.84 6.88 -27.20
C THR A 452 9.68 7.85 -27.47
N PRO A 453 9.12 8.54 -26.46
CA PRO A 453 8.06 9.51 -26.69
C PRO A 453 8.61 10.87 -27.19
N TYR A 454 7.84 11.53 -28.04
CA TYR A 454 8.18 12.81 -28.68
C TYR A 454 7.03 13.82 -28.53
N THR A 455 7.39 15.10 -28.37
CA THR A 455 6.45 16.23 -28.36
C THR A 455 6.24 16.83 -29.76
N THR A 456 7.20 16.68 -30.68
CA THR A 456 7.26 17.31 -32.00
C THR A 456 7.44 16.30 -33.14
N VAL A 457 7.11 16.69 -34.37
CA VAL A 457 7.32 15.84 -35.56
C VAL A 457 8.80 15.79 -35.91
N LYS A 458 9.33 14.58 -36.10
CA LYS A 458 10.74 14.30 -36.41
C LYS A 458 10.86 13.22 -37.51
N PRO A 459 11.93 13.21 -38.33
CA PRO A 459 12.11 12.21 -39.39
C PRO A 459 12.20 10.77 -38.89
N GLU A 460 12.77 10.56 -37.69
CA GLU A 460 12.97 9.24 -37.09
C GLU A 460 11.73 8.67 -36.38
N LEU A 461 10.58 9.33 -36.45
CA LEU A 461 9.33 8.82 -35.88
C LEU A 461 8.88 7.54 -36.56
N THR A 462 8.31 6.64 -35.76
CA THR A 462 7.71 5.37 -36.25
C THR A 462 6.18 5.41 -36.19
N HIS A 463 5.61 6.05 -35.16
CA HIS A 463 4.18 6.10 -34.91
C HIS A 463 3.72 7.50 -34.45
N VAL A 464 2.51 7.89 -34.81
CA VAL A 464 1.78 9.03 -34.25
C VAL A 464 0.46 8.54 -33.66
N VAL A 465 0.34 8.63 -32.34
CA VAL A 465 -0.89 8.30 -31.61
C VAL A 465 -1.78 9.54 -31.62
N ALA A 466 -2.93 9.44 -32.29
CA ALA A 466 -3.77 10.56 -32.65
C ALA A 466 -5.21 10.40 -32.13
N GLY A 467 -5.54 11.09 -31.02
CA GLY A 467 -6.92 11.15 -30.51
C GLY A 467 -7.87 11.97 -31.39
N LYS A 468 -7.34 12.80 -32.30
CA LYS A 468 -8.10 13.50 -33.35
C LYS A 468 -7.38 13.44 -34.68
N ASN A 469 -8.12 13.21 -35.76
CA ASN A 469 -7.62 13.27 -37.13
C ASN A 469 -7.38 14.72 -37.59
N GLY A 470 -6.50 14.92 -38.57
CA GLY A 470 -6.35 16.21 -39.27
C GLY A 470 -5.61 17.31 -38.51
N THR A 471 -4.99 17.04 -37.37
CA THR A 471 -4.16 18.03 -36.65
C THR A 471 -2.91 18.43 -37.43
N THR A 472 -2.29 19.55 -37.09
CA THR A 472 -1.02 19.98 -37.70
C THR A 472 0.07 18.91 -37.58
N LYS A 473 0.20 18.25 -36.41
CA LYS A 473 1.16 17.14 -36.20
C LYS A 473 0.87 15.96 -37.14
N VAL A 474 -0.39 15.54 -37.24
CA VAL A 474 -0.82 14.44 -38.11
C VAL A 474 -0.59 14.78 -39.59
N ASN A 475 -0.93 16.00 -40.03
CA ASN A 475 -0.78 16.44 -41.41
C ASN A 475 0.69 16.67 -41.82
N GLN A 476 1.57 16.99 -40.87
CA GLN A 476 3.02 16.98 -41.07
C GLN A 476 3.56 15.56 -41.18
N ALA A 477 3.20 14.68 -40.24
CA ALA A 477 3.64 13.28 -40.23
C ALA A 477 3.22 12.50 -41.49
N ARG A 478 2.02 12.75 -42.04
CA ARG A 478 1.56 12.18 -43.33
C ARG A 478 2.48 12.46 -44.53
N LYS A 479 3.38 13.44 -44.44
CA LYS A 479 4.35 13.79 -45.49
C LYS A 479 5.68 13.03 -45.37
N ILE A 480 5.90 12.31 -44.26
CA ILE A 480 7.12 11.56 -43.99
C ILE A 480 6.82 10.06 -44.27
N PRO A 481 7.48 9.42 -45.24
CA PRO A 481 7.28 8.01 -45.52
C PRO A 481 7.57 7.11 -44.32
N GLY A 482 6.78 6.05 -44.14
CA GLY A 482 7.00 5.03 -43.11
C GLY A 482 6.35 5.30 -41.75
N ILE A 483 5.95 6.53 -41.42
CA ILE A 483 5.24 6.83 -40.17
C ILE A 483 3.84 6.21 -40.19
N LYS A 484 3.53 5.38 -39.19
CA LYS A 484 2.16 4.88 -38.97
C LYS A 484 1.36 5.89 -38.16
N ILE A 485 0.11 6.13 -38.53
CA ILE A 485 -0.81 6.98 -37.77
C ILE A 485 -1.89 6.07 -37.19
N VAL A 486 -2.00 6.09 -35.87
CA VAL A 486 -2.79 5.15 -35.07
C VAL A 486 -3.65 5.91 -34.07
N LYS A 487 -4.68 5.25 -33.54
CA LYS A 487 -5.53 5.80 -32.48
C LYS A 487 -4.93 5.51 -31.08
N PRO A 488 -5.47 6.07 -29.99
CA PRO A 488 -5.05 5.74 -28.62
C PRO A 488 -5.36 4.31 -28.15
N GLU A 489 -6.13 3.51 -28.90
CA GLU A 489 -6.38 2.09 -28.59
C GLU A 489 -5.34 1.14 -29.24
N TRP A 490 -4.20 1.69 -29.69
CA TRP A 490 -2.99 0.98 -30.15
C TRP A 490 -1.83 1.29 -29.21
#